data_AF-C6PUU8-F1
#
_entry.id   AF-C6PUU8-F1
#
_cell.length_a   1.000
_cell.length_b   1.000
_cell.length_c   1.000
_cell.angle_alpha   90.00
_cell.angle_beta   90.00
_cell.angle_gamma   90.00
#
_symmetry.space_group_name_H-M   'P 1'
#
loop_
_entity.id
_entity.type
_entity.pdbx_description
1 polymer ?
#
loop_
_entity_poly.entity_id
_entity_poly.type
_entity_poly.pdbx_seq_one_letter_code
_entity_poly.pdbx_strand_id
1 'polypeptide(L)' 'MVNLNKTFPKSGDYLHIEGNSHAHIKASLMGASSNIIIQNGSPLLGIWQGLYFCEFDGPRNRKVHIKIIGESIDA' A
#
# COMPACT_ATOMS: atom_id res chain seq x y z
N MET A 1 8.64 -7.76 -3.72
CA MET A 1 7.83 -8.23 -4.88
C MET A 1 8.69 -8.27 -6.14
N VAL A 2 9.38 -9.39 -6.40
CA VAL A 2 10.35 -9.50 -7.52
C VAL A 2 9.68 -9.34 -8.89
N ASN A 3 8.48 -9.88 -9.07
CA ASN A 3 7.79 -9.81 -10.37
C ASN A 3 7.37 -8.39 -10.75
N LEU A 4 6.96 -7.54 -9.80
CA LEU A 4 6.68 -6.12 -10.10
C LEU A 4 7.91 -5.38 -10.60
N ASN A 5 9.11 -5.74 -10.13
CA ASN A 5 10.36 -5.16 -10.64
C ASN A 5 10.72 -5.65 -12.04
N LYS A 6 10.30 -6.86 -12.41
CA LYS A 6 10.46 -7.38 -13.78
C LYS A 6 9.48 -6.69 -14.74
N THR A 7 8.21 -6.55 -14.33
CA THR A 7 7.17 -5.93 -15.16
C THR A 7 7.34 -4.41 -15.28
N PHE A 8 7.68 -3.74 -14.18
CA PHE A 8 7.91 -2.29 -14.12
C PHE A 8 9.32 -2.01 -13.58
N PRO A 9 10.35 -2.13 -14.44
CA PRO A 9 11.75 -1.96 -14.04
C PRO A 9 12.05 -0.51 -13.65
N LYS A 10 13.11 -0.29 -12.86
CA LYS A 10 13.49 1.04 -12.39
C LYS A 10 13.82 2.00 -13.54
N SER A 11 14.51 1.48 -14.55
CA SER A 11 14.84 2.18 -15.79
C SER A 11 14.11 1.53 -16.95
N GLY A 12 13.61 2.35 -17.86
CA GLY A 12 12.84 1.91 -19.01
C GLY A 12 12.40 3.13 -19.83
N ASP A 13 11.48 2.91 -20.76
CA ASP A 13 10.92 3.98 -21.58
C ASP A 13 9.88 4.79 -20.78
N TYR A 14 10.38 5.66 -19.90
CA TYR A 14 9.57 6.55 -19.08
C TYR A 14 9.89 8.00 -19.42
N LEU A 15 8.86 8.76 -19.80
CA LEU A 15 8.98 10.20 -20.04
C LEU A 15 9.23 11.00 -18.76
N HIS A 16 8.82 10.47 -17.61
CA HIS A 16 9.07 11.08 -16.31
C HIS A 16 10.51 10.80 -15.86
N ILE A 17 11.31 11.86 -15.74
CA ILE A 17 12.79 11.80 -15.66
C ILE A 17 13.35 11.73 -14.23
N GLU A 18 12.51 11.80 -13.20
CA GLU A 18 12.97 11.82 -11.79
C GLU A 18 13.52 10.45 -11.33
N GLY A 19 13.40 9.41 -12.15
CA GLY A 19 13.95 8.08 -11.87
C GLY A 19 13.09 7.19 -10.97
N ASN A 20 11.86 7.61 -10.66
CA ASN A 20 10.90 6.88 -9.82
C ASN A 20 9.55 6.59 -10.53
N SER A 21 9.47 6.73 -11.86
CA SER A 21 8.26 6.43 -12.66
C SER A 21 7.69 5.03 -12.38
N HIS A 22 8.58 4.06 -12.24
CA HIS A 22 8.24 2.69 -11.85
C HIS A 22 7.54 2.60 -10.49
N ALA A 23 7.89 3.46 -9.55
CA ALA A 23 7.29 3.52 -8.22
C ALA A 23 5.88 4.11 -8.28
N HIS A 24 5.66 5.14 -9.11
CA HIS A 24 4.32 5.68 -9.39
C HIS A 24 3.39 4.61 -9.95
N ILE A 25 3.84 3.86 -10.97
CA ILE A 25 3.04 2.79 -11.58
C ILE A 25 2.70 1.71 -10.53
N LYS A 26 3.69 1.25 -9.76
CA LYS A 26 3.48 0.23 -8.71
C LYS A 26 2.53 0.72 -7.60
N ALA A 27 2.66 1.98 -7.19
CA ALA A 27 1.78 2.58 -6.18
C ALA A 27 0.33 2.64 -6.68
N SER A 28 0.10 3.06 -7.93
CA SER A 28 -1.22 3.08 -8.55
C SER A 28 -1.82 1.67 -8.67
N LEU A 29 -1.00 0.65 -8.96
CA LEU A 29 -1.46 -0.75 -9.04
C LEU A 29 -1.87 -1.33 -7.68
N MET A 30 -1.17 -0.98 -6.60
CA MET A 30 -1.52 -1.46 -5.25
C MET A 30 -2.70 -0.69 -4.65
N GLY A 31 -2.90 0.56 -5.05
CA GLY A 31 -3.87 1.47 -4.46
C GLY A 31 -3.29 2.30 -3.31
N ALA A 32 -3.87 3.47 -3.10
CA ALA A 32 -3.43 4.43 -2.07
C ALA A 32 -4.00 4.13 -0.67
N SER A 33 -5.02 3.28 -0.57
CA SER A 33 -5.71 2.95 0.68
C SER A 33 -6.40 1.59 0.60
N SER A 34 -6.59 0.96 1.76
CA SER A 34 -7.40 -0.25 1.90
C SER A 34 -8.39 -0.07 3.05
N ASN A 35 -9.60 -0.59 2.88
CA ASN A 35 -10.61 -0.64 3.94
C ASN A 35 -10.59 -2.01 4.59
N ILE A 36 -10.66 -2.06 5.92
CA ILE A 36 -10.66 -3.29 6.69
C ILE A 36 -11.84 -3.23 7.66
N ILE A 37 -12.64 -4.30 7.67
CA ILE A 37 -13.74 -4.44 8.62
C ILE A 37 -13.14 -4.72 10.00
N ILE A 38 -13.70 -4.08 11.03
CA ILE A 38 -13.36 -4.37 12.43
C ILE A 38 -14.55 -5.10 13.05
N GLN A 39 -14.29 -6.25 13.66
CA GLN A 39 -15.30 -7.06 14.36
C GLN A 39 -14.75 -7.45 15.74
N ASN A 40 -15.55 -7.23 16.78
CA ASN A 40 -15.17 -7.52 18.18
C ASN A 40 -13.81 -6.91 18.58
N GLY A 41 -13.59 -5.65 18.19
CA GLY A 41 -12.36 -4.91 18.49
C GLY A 41 -11.13 -5.31 17.67
N SER A 42 -11.26 -6.24 16.71
CA SER A 42 -10.12 -6.74 15.92
C SER A 42 -10.37 -6.63 14.41
N PRO A 43 -9.33 -6.40 13.58
CA PRO A 43 -9.43 -6.48 12.13
C PRO A 43 -9.93 -7.86 11.69
N LEU A 44 -11.00 -7.90 10.90
CA LEU A 44 -11.53 -9.11 10.30
C LEU A 44 -10.72 -9.44 9.05
N LEU A 45 -9.69 -10.27 9.23
CA LEU A 45 -8.80 -10.75 8.17
C LEU A 45 -8.92 -12.28 8.05
N GLY A 46 -8.77 -12.80 6.83
CA GLY A 46 -8.59 -14.23 6.61
C GLY A 46 -7.25 -14.72 7.17
N ILE A 47 -7.12 -16.04 7.38
CA ILE A 47 -5.95 -16.68 8.02
C ILE A 47 -4.61 -16.25 7.40
N TRP A 48 -4.58 -16.02 6.09
CA TRP A 48 -3.38 -15.66 5.33
C TRP A 48 -3.40 -14.23 4.77
N GLN A 49 -4.32 -13.38 5.24
CA GLN A 49 -4.36 -11.97 4.84
C GLN A 49 -3.46 -11.14 5.75
N GLY A 50 -2.58 -10.35 5.13
CA GLY A 50 -1.73 -9.38 5.80
C GLY A 50 -1.93 -7.98 5.22
N LEU A 51 -1.83 -6.97 6.08
CA LEU A 51 -1.80 -5.58 5.65
C LEU A 51 -0.34 -5.16 5.47
N TYR A 52 -0.01 -4.64 4.30
CA TYR A 52 1.35 -4.20 3.96
C TYR A 52 1.36 -2.75 3.51
N PHE A 53 2.35 -2.00 4.00
CA PHE A 53 2.76 -0.76 3.36
C PHE A 53 3.78 -1.10 2.26
N CYS A 54 3.44 -0.81 1.01
CA CYS A 54 4.29 -1.12 -0.14
C CYS A 54 5.18 0.08 -0.49
N GLU A 55 6.44 0.09 -0.02
CA GLU A 55 7.45 1.08 -0.42
C GLU A 55 8.09 0.71 -1.76
N PHE A 56 8.12 1.66 -2.69
CA PHE A 56 8.68 1.47 -4.03
C PHE A 56 9.77 2.49 -4.40
N ASP A 57 9.98 3.53 -3.57
CA ASP A 57 10.92 4.64 -3.80
C ASP A 57 11.63 5.05 -2.50
N GLY A 58 12.07 4.04 -1.74
CA GLY A 58 12.79 4.21 -0.47
C GLY A 58 14.32 4.31 -0.62
N PRO A 59 15.05 4.52 0.49
CA PRO A 59 14.56 4.71 1.86
C PRO A 59 14.04 6.13 2.09
N ARG A 60 12.85 6.26 2.71
CA ARG A 60 12.25 7.55 3.07
C ARG A 60 11.43 7.41 4.35
N ASN A 61 11.23 8.51 5.07
CA ASN A 61 10.25 8.57 6.15
C ASN A 61 8.84 8.69 5.55
N ARG A 62 7.98 7.71 5.84
CA ARG A 62 6.62 7.64 5.32
C ARG A 62 5.60 7.79 6.45
N LYS A 63 4.40 8.24 6.09
CA LYS A 63 3.25 8.34 6.99
C LYS A 63 2.13 7.46 6.46
N VAL A 64 1.47 6.74 7.36
CA VAL A 64 0.24 5.99 7.07
C VAL A 64 -0.85 6.60 7.94
N HIS A 65 -1.97 6.96 7.34
CA HIS A 65 -3.11 7.51 8.05
C HIS A 65 -4.15 6.41 8.26
N ILE A 66 -4.63 6.28 9.49
CA ILE A 66 -5.67 5.31 9.86
C ILE A 66 -6.86 6.10 10.37
N LYS A 67 -8.02 5.86 9.77
CA LYS A 67 -9.31 6.42 10.21
C LYS A 67 -10.23 5.26 10.56
N ILE A 68 -10.68 5.22 11.80
CA ILE A 68 -11.70 4.28 12.26
C ILE A 68 -13.06 4.95 12.12
N ILE A 69 -14.02 4.26 11.53
CA ILE A 69 -15.38 4.73 11.31
C ILE A 69 -16.32 3.66 11.83
N GLY A 70 -17.22 4.03 12.74
CA GLY A 70 -18.14 3.11 13.40
C GLY A 70 -18.41 3.53 14.83
N GLU A 71 -19.29 2.80 15.50
CA GLU A 71 -19.63 3.02 16.91
C GLU A 71 -18.76 2.14 17.80
N SER A 72 -18.33 2.67 18.95
CA SER A 72 -17.78 1.86 20.03
C SER A 72 -18.94 1.12 20.70
N ILE A 73 -18.84 -0.21 20.85
CA ILE A 73 -19.81 -1.01 21.60
C ILE A 73 -19.73 -0.75 23.12
N ASP A 74 -18.76 0.07 23.56
CA ASP A 74 -18.68 0.53 24.95
C ASP A 74 -19.57 1.76 25.17
N ALA A 75 -20.81 1.50 25.60
CA ALA A 75 -21.68 2.39 26.37
C ALA A 75 -22.38 1.59 27.48
#